data_AF-A0A1X0NE69-F1
#
_entry.id   AF-A0A1X0NE69-F1
#
_cell.length_a   1.000
_cell.length_b   1.000
_cell.length_c   1.000
_cell.angle_alpha   90.00
_cell.angle_beta   90.00
_cell.angle_gamma   90.00
#
_symmetry.space_group_name_H-M   'P 1'
#
loop_
_entity.id
_entity.type
_entity.pdbx_description
1 polymer ?
#
loop_
_entity_poly.entity_id
_entity_poly.type
_entity_poly.pdbx_seq_one_letter_code
_entity_poly.pdbx_strand_id
1 'polypeptide(L)'
;MVVSSELTKEKVKEHYGCSDLEGMELDNDINARPVGHWVGRIAKDELMAVPRESGAGYYTALTMSTFESLGYYKANWGMEEPMGWGNRSGCDFLKGNCKKDNKL
;
A
#
# COMPACT_ATOMS: atom_id res chain seq x y z
N MET A 1 -10.27 5.65 2.25
CA MET A 1 -9.55 6.73 2.97
C MET A 1 -8.10 6.68 2.50
N VAL A 2 -7.34 7.79 2.50
CA VAL A 2 -5.98 7.82 1.94
C VAL A 2 -5.01 8.47 2.94
N VAL A 3 -3.81 7.90 3.11
CA VAL A 3 -2.68 8.50 3.82
C VAL A 3 -1.87 9.33 2.84
N SER A 4 -1.91 10.66 3.00
CA SER A 4 -1.48 11.65 2.01
C SER A 4 -0.34 12.57 2.49
N SER A 5 0.46 12.14 3.47
CA SER A 5 1.70 12.86 3.79
C SER A 5 2.67 12.84 2.61
N GLU A 6 3.49 13.87 2.47
CA GLU A 6 4.39 14.01 1.31
C GLU A 6 5.36 12.82 1.17
N LEU A 7 5.91 12.35 2.29
CA LEU A 7 6.80 11.20 2.33
C LEU A 7 6.09 9.90 1.93
N THR A 8 4.86 9.66 2.41
CA THR A 8 4.09 8.47 2.01
C THR A 8 3.67 8.56 0.55
N LYS A 9 3.25 9.72 0.06
CA LYS A 9 2.96 9.93 -1.36
C LYS A 9 4.17 9.57 -2.23
N GLU A 10 5.36 10.05 -1.86
CA GLU A 10 6.59 9.75 -2.60
C GLU A 10 6.84 8.24 -2.71
N LYS A 11 6.82 7.52 -1.58
CA LYS A 11 7.09 6.08 -1.54
C LYS A 11 6.02 5.23 -2.22
N VAL A 12 4.77 5.66 -2.17
CA VAL A 12 3.68 5.04 -2.92
C VAL A 12 3.87 5.22 -4.43
N LYS A 13 4.20 6.43 -4.89
CA LYS A 13 4.48 6.71 -6.32
C LYS A 13 5.67 5.88 -6.82
N GLU A 14 6.72 5.77 -6.01
CA GLU A 14 7.90 4.97 -6.28
C GLU A 14 7.55 3.47 -6.41
N HIS A 15 6.83 2.91 -5.42
CA HIS A 15 6.47 1.49 -5.41
C HIS A 15 5.61 1.10 -6.62
N TYR A 16 4.54 1.84 -6.92
CA TYR A 16 3.64 1.46 -8.00
C TYR A 16 4.08 1.99 -9.38
N GLY A 17 5.03 2.93 -9.44
CA GLY A 17 5.43 3.59 -10.68
C GLY A 17 4.31 4.42 -11.30
N CYS A 18 3.53 5.13 -10.46
CA CYS A 18 2.39 5.95 -10.89
C CYS A 18 2.47 7.33 -10.26
N SER A 19 2.70 8.38 -11.07
CA SER A 19 2.88 9.77 -10.62
C SER A 19 1.61 10.41 -10.06
N ASP A 20 0.45 9.92 -10.48
CA ASP A 20 -0.87 10.51 -10.23
C ASP A 20 -1.45 10.11 -8.86
N LEU A 21 -0.68 9.41 -8.02
CA LEU A 21 -1.16 8.94 -6.73
C LEU A 21 -1.15 10.03 -5.67
N GLU A 22 -2.28 10.16 -4.98
CA GLU A 22 -2.46 11.12 -3.88
C GLU A 22 -2.08 10.55 -2.51
N GLY A 23 -1.71 9.26 -2.45
CA GLY A 23 -1.25 8.61 -1.23
C GLY A 23 -1.60 7.12 -1.17
N MET A 24 -1.42 6.52 0.01
CA MET A 24 -1.69 5.09 0.25
C MET A 24 -3.14 4.87 0.67
N GLU A 25 -3.84 3.94 0.01
CA GLU A 25 -5.24 3.64 0.35
C GLU A 25 -5.34 2.77 1.62
N LEU A 26 -6.18 3.23 2.55
CA LEU A 26 -6.61 2.49 3.73
C LEU A 26 -7.88 1.72 3.43
N ASP A 27 -7.92 0.47 3.90
CA ASP A 27 -9.11 -0.36 3.89
C ASP A 27 -10.22 0.34 4.69
N ASN A 28 -11.40 0.41 4.08
CA ASN A 28 -12.57 1.11 4.59
C ASN A 28 -13.76 0.16 4.79
N ASP A 29 -13.54 -1.16 4.75
CA ASP A 29 -14.58 -2.12 5.10
C ASP A 29 -14.87 -2.07 6.61
N ILE A 30 -15.84 -1.24 6.99
CA ILE A 30 -16.29 -1.07 8.37
C ILE A 30 -16.92 -2.34 8.97
N ASN A 31 -17.30 -3.31 8.14
CA ASN A 31 -17.86 -4.58 8.59
C ASN A 31 -16.74 -5.61 8.85
N ALA A 32 -15.61 -5.47 8.15
CA ALA A 32 -14.39 -6.24 8.36
C ALA A 32 -13.44 -5.47 9.28
N ARG A 33 -13.61 -5.60 10.61
CA ARG A 33 -12.57 -5.18 11.56
C ARG A 33 -11.27 -5.89 11.16
N PRO A 34 -10.18 -5.17 10.84
CA PRO A 34 -9.75 -3.94 11.51
C PRO A 34 -9.64 -2.69 10.61
N VAL A 35 -9.91 -1.52 11.20
CA VAL A 35 -9.68 -0.20 10.59
C VAL A 35 -8.20 0.19 10.68
N GLY A 36 -7.68 0.92 9.69
CA GLY A 36 -6.30 1.42 9.71
C GLY A 36 -5.25 0.51 9.05
N HIS A 37 -5.69 -0.47 8.26
CA HIS A 37 -4.84 -1.32 7.45
C HIS A 37 -4.79 -0.83 6.00
N TRP A 38 -3.76 -1.23 5.25
CA TRP A 38 -3.72 -1.06 3.81
C TRP A 38 -4.79 -1.91 3.13
N VAL A 39 -5.33 -1.40 2.03
CA VAL A 39 -6.19 -2.18 1.13
C VAL A 39 -5.42 -3.41 0.66
N GLY A 40 -5.86 -4.60 1.09
CA GLY A 40 -5.14 -5.86 0.81
C GLY A 40 -4.98 -6.17 -0.68
N ARG A 41 -5.84 -5.63 -1.55
CA ARG A 41 -5.71 -5.76 -3.01
C ARG A 41 -4.42 -5.15 -3.53
N ILE A 42 -4.02 -3.99 -3.01
CA ILE A 42 -2.86 -3.25 -3.52
C ILE A 42 -1.59 -3.54 -2.73
N ALA A 43 -1.72 -4.01 -1.48
CA ALA A 43 -0.61 -4.26 -0.57
C ALA A 43 -0.62 -5.68 0.00
N LYS A 44 -1.01 -6.69 -0.77
CA LYS A 44 -1.27 -8.06 -0.28
C LYS A 44 -0.20 -8.62 0.68
N ASP A 45 1.06 -8.41 0.35
CA ASP A 45 2.19 -8.98 1.08
C ASP A 45 2.80 -8.04 2.13
N GLU A 46 2.16 -6.89 2.39
CA GLU A 46 2.65 -5.83 3.28
C GLU A 46 2.23 -6.08 4.75
N LEU A 47 3.09 -5.72 5.70
CA LEU A 47 2.90 -5.89 7.14
C LEU A 47 1.55 -5.33 7.68
N MET A 48 1.16 -4.14 7.21
CA MET A 48 -0.04 -3.42 7.62
C MET A 48 -1.23 -3.68 6.70
N ALA A 49 -1.13 -4.59 5.74
CA ALA A 49 -2.31 -5.04 5.00
C ALA A 49 -3.26 -5.82 5.92
N VAL A 50 -4.57 -5.77 5.62
CA VAL A 50 -5.54 -6.58 6.37
C VAL A 50 -5.12 -8.05 6.25
N PRO A 51 -4.97 -8.79 7.38
CA PRO A 51 -4.62 -10.20 7.35
C PRO A 51 -5.74 -10.97 6.65
N ARG A 52 -5.57 -11.26 5.36
CA ARG A 52 -6.27 -12.36 4.70
C ARG A 52 -5.37 -13.59 4.80
N GLU A 53 -5.91 -14.78 4.59
CA GLU A 53 -5.26 -16.09 4.83
C GLU A 53 -3.88 -16.30 4.15
N SER A 54 -3.39 -15.35 3.34
CA SER A 54 -2.05 -15.36 2.74
C SER A 54 -1.50 -13.93 2.53
N GLY A 55 -0.38 -13.62 3.17
CA GLY A 55 0.44 -12.43 2.96
C GLY A 55 1.81 -12.63 3.61
N ALA A 56 2.88 -12.12 3.00
CA ALA A 56 4.24 -12.31 3.51
C ALA A 56 4.56 -11.45 4.74
N GLY A 57 3.89 -10.31 4.92
CA GLY A 57 4.07 -9.42 6.06
C GLY A 57 5.33 -8.56 5.98
N TYR A 58 5.74 -8.16 4.77
CA TYR A 58 6.93 -7.35 4.56
C TYR A 58 6.81 -5.97 5.19
N TYR A 59 7.84 -5.55 5.92
CA TYR A 59 7.96 -4.20 6.45
C TYR A 59 8.53 -3.27 5.38
N THR A 60 7.64 -2.74 4.54
CA THR A 60 8.04 -1.99 3.36
C THR A 60 8.22 -0.49 3.61
N ALA A 61 8.76 0.20 2.61
CA ALA A 61 8.81 1.66 2.55
C ALA A 61 7.43 2.31 2.73
N LEU A 62 6.31 1.63 2.41
CA LEU A 62 4.95 2.17 2.54
C LEU A 62 4.54 2.34 4.02
N THR A 63 4.83 1.34 4.85
CA THR A 63 4.57 1.42 6.30
C THR A 63 5.59 2.32 6.98
N MET A 64 6.86 2.22 6.61
CA MET A 64 7.92 3.07 7.16
C MET A 64 7.67 4.55 6.91
N SER A 65 7.32 4.93 5.68
CA SER A 65 7.00 6.32 5.32
C SER A 65 5.82 6.85 6.13
N THR A 66 4.81 6.01 6.37
CA THR A 66 3.63 6.40 7.13
C THR A 66 3.97 6.63 8.60
N PHE A 67 4.71 5.72 9.23
CA PHE A 67 5.10 5.90 10.63
C PHE A 67 6.01 7.10 10.85
N GLU A 68 6.95 7.36 9.94
CA GLU A 68 7.77 8.58 10.02
C GLU A 68 6.93 9.84 9.83
N SER A 69 5.95 9.81 8.93
CA SER A 69 5.04 10.95 8.70
C SER A 69 4.14 11.28 9.90
N LEU A 70 3.89 10.33 10.80
CA LEU A 70 3.18 10.60 12.06
C LEU A 70 4.02 11.40 13.05
N GLY A 71 5.34 11.47 12.87
CA GLY A 71 6.27 12.23 13.71
C GLY A 71 6.70 11.52 15.00
N TYR A 72 6.21 10.31 15.27
CA TYR A 72 6.61 9.52 16.45
C TYR A 72 7.92 8.76 16.24
N TYR A 73 8.26 8.46 14.98
CA TYR A 73 9.38 7.62 14.61
C TYR A 73 10.18 8.27 13.48
N LYS A 74 11.41 7.79 13.29
CA LYS A 74 12.20 8.02 12.08
C LYS A 74 12.52 6.66 11.47
N ALA A 75 12.27 6.50 10.17
CA ALA A 75 12.59 5.26 9.51
C ALA A 75 14.10 5.13 9.33
N ASN A 76 14.60 3.90 9.46
CA ASN A 76 15.97 3.57 9.09
C ASN A 76 15.99 3.19 7.61
N TRP A 77 16.04 4.20 6.73
CA TRP A 77 16.02 4.02 5.28
C TRP A 77 17.19 3.16 4.78
N GLY A 78 16.94 2.32 3.78
CA GLY A 78 17.84 1.28 3.29
C GLY A 78 17.61 -0.10 3.93
N MET A 79 16.71 -0.19 4.92
CA MET A 79 16.31 -1.45 5.56
C MET A 79 14.88 -1.89 5.19
N GLU A 80 14.18 -1.11 4.35
CA GLU A 80 12.87 -1.49 3.83
C GLU A 80 12.92 -2.85 3.11
N GLU A 81 11.97 -3.72 3.44
CA GLU A 81 11.84 -4.98 2.73
C GLU A 81 11.17 -4.75 1.37
N PRO A 82 11.70 -5.34 0.27
CA PRO A 82 11.10 -5.19 -1.04
C PRO A 82 9.85 -6.05 -1.16
N MET A 83 8.71 -5.43 -1.48
CA MET A 83 7.49 -6.15 -1.81
C MET A 83 7.34 -6.27 -3.33
N GLY A 84 7.28 -7.50 -3.85
CA GLY A 84 7.07 -7.72 -5.30
C GLY A 84 5.65 -7.37 -5.77
N TRP A 85 4.65 -7.52 -4.90
CA TRP A 85 3.26 -7.25 -5.22
C TRP A 85 3.02 -5.77 -5.55
N GLY A 86 2.49 -5.50 -6.75
CA GLY A 86 2.22 -4.14 -7.23
C GLY A 86 3.47 -3.31 -7.59
N ASN A 87 4.67 -3.86 -7.46
CA ASN A 87 5.89 -3.10 -7.75
C ASN A 87 5.96 -2.74 -9.24
N ARG A 88 6.05 -1.44 -9.55
CA ARG A 88 6.04 -0.85 -10.90
C ARG A 88 4.87 -1.29 -11.78
N SER A 89 3.72 -1.61 -11.17
CA SER A 89 2.55 -2.08 -11.91
C SER A 89 1.82 -1.00 -12.72
N GLY A 90 2.16 0.28 -12.50
CA GLY A 90 1.51 1.43 -13.12
C GLY A 90 0.13 1.77 -12.52
N CYS A 91 -0.45 2.87 -12.97
CA CYS A 91 -1.71 3.40 -12.44
C CYS A 91 -2.91 2.50 -12.70
N ASP A 92 -2.89 1.70 -13.77
CA ASP A 92 -4.00 0.82 -14.15
C ASP A 92 -4.25 -0.29 -13.12
N PHE A 93 -3.18 -0.76 -12.47
CA PHE A 93 -3.30 -1.71 -11.36
C PHE A 93 -4.13 -1.12 -10.22
N LEU A 94 -3.99 0.18 -9.96
CA LEU A 94 -4.65 0.85 -8.84
C LEU A 94 -6.08 1.26 -9.18
N LYS A 95 -6.34 1.71 -10.42
CA LYS A 95 -7.66 2.16 -10.88
C LYS A 95 -8.56 1.02 -11.38
N GLY A 96 -8.00 -0.14 -11.70
CA GLY A 96 -8.72 -1.27 -12.31
C GLY A 96 -9.44 -2.19 -11.32
N ASN A 97 -10.51 -2.82 -11.80
CA ASN A 97 -11.14 -3.94 -11.10
C ASN A 97 -10.26 -5.20 -11.20
N CYS A 98 -10.24 -6.04 -10.14
CA CYS A 98 -9.46 -7.29 -10.10
C CYS A 98 -9.77 -8.25 -11.25
N LYS A 99 -10.96 -8.14 -11.86
CA LYS A 99 -11.37 -8.87 -13.05
C LYS A 99 -11.74 -7.86 -14.12
N LYS A 100 -11.14 -7.97 -15.30
CA LYS A 100 -11.80 -7.56 -16.53
C LYS A 100 -12.79 -8.68 -16.84
N ASP A 101 -14.06 -8.37 -17.09
CA ASP A 101 -15.01 -9.35 -17.59
C ASP A 101 -14.47 -9.87 -18.93
N ASN A 102 -13.83 -11.03 -18.91
CA ASN A 102 -13.59 -11.80 -20.12
C ASN A 102 -14.95 -12.32 -20.59
N LYS A 103 -15.66 -11.49 -21.36
CA LYS A 103 -16.57 -12.03 -22.37
C LYS A 103 -15.69 -12.77 -23.38
N LEU A 104 -15.61 -14.09 -23.21
CA LEU A 104 -15.40 -15.02 -24.31
C LEU A 104 -16.69 -15.08 -25.14
#